data_AF-A0A139Y0J2-F1
#
_entry.id   AF-A0A139Y0J2-F1
#
_cell.length_a   1.000
_cell.length_b   1.000
_cell.length_c   1.000
_cell.angle_alpha   90.00
_cell.angle_beta   90.00
_cell.angle_gamma   90.00
#
_symmetry.space_group_name_H-M   'P 1'
#
loop_
_entity.id
_entity.type
_entity.pdbx_description
1 polymer ?
#
loop_
_entity_poly.entity_id
_entity_poly.type
_entity_poly.pdbx_seq_one_letter_code
_entity_poly.pdbx_strand_id
1 'polypeptide(L)'
;MLDAPRDADDRGARSCGSSSSGLIQLSIGVCAMKAKTHSKPMRAILSRLERSLEFRIVVFDEQMILEEDITTWPRVDCLICFYSTGFPLDKAIGYVKRFRPILLNDLEQQRIIRDRVLVYKQLQRHGIPHPPYVVVDYERVSRGEAHFEEGYDYIVFNDKRLNKPFIEKPRDADNHDNWIYYPKNAGGGCKKLYRKQQNSSSSYCPDVHSVRKDGTYIYEEFLSTFGTDVK
;
A
#
# COMPACT_ATOMS: atom_id res chain seq x y z
N MET A 1 -64.60 56.33 -44.53
CA MET A 1 -63.56 55.78 -45.42
C MET A 1 -62.68 54.90 -44.52
N LEU A 2 -63.08 53.63 -44.34
CA LEU A 2 -62.52 52.40 -44.98
C LEU A 2 -61.13 52.06 -44.36
N ASP A 3 -60.78 50.86 -43.92
CA ASP A 3 -61.40 49.53 -43.94
C ASP A 3 -60.64 48.61 -42.93
N ALA A 4 -61.18 47.43 -42.65
CA ALA A 4 -60.73 46.43 -41.65
C ALA A 4 -59.54 45.51 -42.12
N PRO A 5 -59.36 44.25 -41.64
CA PRO A 5 -58.65 43.75 -40.44
C PRO A 5 -57.53 42.69 -40.73
N ARG A 6 -56.83 42.14 -39.71
CA ARG A 6 -56.43 40.69 -39.48
C ARG A 6 -55.10 40.42 -38.74
N ASP A 7 -55.21 39.49 -37.78
CA ASP A 7 -54.34 38.37 -37.33
C ASP A 7 -52.80 38.42 -37.23
N ALA A 8 -52.35 38.10 -36.00
CA ALA A 8 -51.26 37.25 -35.52
C ALA A 8 -49.93 37.12 -36.31
N ASP A 9 -48.82 37.42 -35.62
CA ASP A 9 -47.53 36.74 -35.84
C ASP A 9 -46.70 36.70 -34.54
N ASP A 10 -46.57 35.50 -33.99
CA ASP A 10 -45.78 35.09 -32.83
C ASP A 10 -44.30 35.01 -33.24
N ARG A 11 -43.51 36.01 -32.87
CA ARG A 11 -42.06 36.02 -33.13
C ARG A 11 -41.27 35.67 -31.87
N GLY A 12 -41.12 34.36 -31.70
CA GLY A 12 -39.86 33.69 -31.42
C GLY A 12 -38.87 34.44 -30.54
N ALA A 13 -38.93 34.16 -29.24
CA ALA A 13 -37.86 34.41 -28.31
C ALA A 13 -36.55 33.83 -28.87
N ARG A 14 -35.56 34.72 -29.07
CA ARG A 14 -34.18 34.36 -29.41
C ARG A 14 -33.67 33.37 -28.36
N SER A 15 -33.49 32.11 -28.74
CA SER A 15 -32.72 31.19 -27.92
C SER A 15 -31.28 31.68 -27.92
N CYS A 16 -30.83 32.15 -26.76
CA CYS A 16 -29.43 32.31 -26.48
C CYS A 16 -28.82 30.91 -26.61
N GLY A 17 -28.06 30.66 -27.67
CA GLY A 17 -27.21 29.48 -27.75
C GLY A 17 -26.31 29.48 -26.54
N SER A 18 -26.59 28.62 -25.57
CA SER A 18 -25.65 28.30 -24.50
C SER A 18 -24.47 27.61 -25.18
N SER A 19 -23.44 28.38 -25.49
CA SER A 19 -22.11 27.86 -25.73
C SER A 19 -21.73 27.08 -24.48
N SER A 20 -21.97 25.77 -24.49
CA SER A 20 -21.32 24.84 -23.57
C SER A 20 -19.85 24.94 -23.90
N SER A 21 -19.15 25.79 -23.16
CA SER A 21 -17.71 25.70 -23.02
C SER A 21 -17.45 24.28 -22.50
N GLY A 22 -17.14 23.36 -23.42
CA GLY A 22 -16.89 21.97 -23.09
C GLY A 22 -15.65 21.93 -22.22
N LEU A 23 -15.84 21.95 -20.90
CA LEU A 23 -14.76 21.72 -19.96
C LEU A 23 -14.15 20.36 -20.31
N ILE A 24 -12.85 20.36 -20.61
CA ILE A 24 -12.10 19.13 -20.82
C ILE A 24 -12.11 18.41 -19.48
N GLN A 25 -12.91 17.34 -19.40
CA GLN A 25 -13.02 16.53 -18.20
C GLN A 25 -11.80 15.59 -18.11
N LEU A 26 -10.97 15.75 -17.08
CA LEU A 26 -9.79 14.92 -16.90
C LEU A 26 -10.18 13.50 -16.52
N SER A 27 -9.57 12.51 -17.15
CA SER A 27 -9.80 11.10 -16.86
C SER A 27 -8.87 10.59 -15.76
N ILE A 28 -9.46 9.99 -14.71
CA ILE A 28 -8.70 9.35 -13.63
C ILE A 28 -8.89 7.83 -13.74
N GLY A 29 -7.83 7.14 -14.11
CA GLY A 29 -7.76 5.68 -14.08
C GLY A 29 -7.54 5.15 -12.67
N VAL A 30 -8.31 4.13 -12.28
CA VAL A 30 -8.10 3.39 -11.03
C VAL A 30 -7.70 1.96 -11.39
N CYS A 31 -6.41 1.66 -11.23
CA CYS A 31 -5.81 0.37 -11.58
C CYS A 31 -5.32 -0.35 -10.32
N ALA A 32 -6.16 -1.23 -9.79
CA ALA A 32 -5.86 -2.06 -8.62
C ALA A 32 -6.77 -3.30 -8.65
N MET A 33 -6.48 -4.30 -7.81
CA MET A 33 -7.32 -5.49 -7.69
C MET A 33 -8.77 -5.12 -7.30
N LYS A 34 -9.75 -5.91 -7.75
CA LYS A 34 -11.19 -5.66 -7.58
C LYS A 34 -11.59 -5.49 -6.11
N ALA A 35 -10.98 -6.30 -5.23
CA ALA A 35 -11.18 -6.21 -3.79
C ALA A 35 -10.82 -4.81 -3.22
N LYS A 36 -9.92 -4.08 -3.87
CA LYS A 36 -9.50 -2.73 -3.50
C LYS A 36 -10.38 -1.67 -4.16
N THR A 37 -10.63 -1.79 -5.47
CA THR A 37 -11.44 -0.82 -6.23
C THR A 37 -12.90 -0.78 -5.76
N HIS A 38 -13.47 -1.90 -5.35
CA HIS A 38 -14.85 -1.98 -4.84
C HIS A 38 -14.98 -1.84 -3.32
N SER A 39 -13.87 -1.61 -2.59
CA SER A 39 -13.92 -1.43 -1.14
C SER A 39 -14.81 -0.24 -0.75
N LYS A 40 -15.47 -0.31 0.42
CA LYS A 40 -16.33 0.78 0.91
C LYS A 40 -15.60 2.15 0.92
N PRO A 41 -14.34 2.26 1.38
CA PRO A 41 -13.61 3.53 1.35
C PRO A 41 -13.36 4.02 -0.07
N MET A 42 -12.90 3.14 -0.98
CA MET A 42 -12.60 3.53 -2.36
C MET A 42 -13.85 4.05 -3.07
N ARG A 43 -14.97 3.32 -3.00
CA ARG A 43 -16.23 3.77 -3.60
C ARG A 43 -16.67 5.14 -3.06
N ALA A 44 -16.53 5.36 -1.76
CA ALA A 44 -16.86 6.66 -1.17
C ALA A 44 -15.94 7.79 -1.65
N ILE A 45 -14.67 7.52 -1.95
CA ILE A 45 -13.75 8.51 -2.54
C ILE A 45 -14.13 8.78 -4.01
N LEU A 46 -14.29 7.73 -4.81
CA LEU A 46 -14.61 7.86 -6.24
C LEU A 46 -15.94 8.57 -6.47
N SER A 47 -16.99 8.24 -5.70
CA SER A 47 -18.28 8.94 -5.80
C SER A 47 -18.20 10.42 -5.42
N ARG A 48 -17.26 10.82 -4.56
CA ARG A 48 -17.03 12.25 -4.27
C ARG A 48 -16.31 12.95 -5.42
N LEU A 49 -15.34 12.28 -6.05
CA LEU A 49 -14.64 12.80 -7.22
C LEU A 49 -15.58 12.96 -8.42
N GLU A 50 -16.43 11.97 -8.70
CA GLU A 50 -17.42 12.03 -9.79
C GLU A 50 -18.41 13.19 -9.62
N ARG A 51 -18.81 13.49 -8.37
CA ARG A 51 -19.72 14.60 -8.06
C ARG A 51 -19.15 15.99 -8.33
N SER A 52 -17.84 16.13 -8.48
CA SER A 52 -17.22 17.41 -8.86
C SER A 52 -17.54 17.81 -10.29
N LEU A 53 -17.94 16.85 -11.15
CA LEU A 53 -18.10 17.01 -12.61
C LEU A 53 -16.81 17.39 -13.36
N GLU A 54 -15.68 17.54 -12.66
CA GLU A 54 -14.36 17.84 -13.24
C GLU A 54 -13.64 16.59 -13.76
N PHE A 55 -13.99 15.42 -13.21
CA PHE A 55 -13.27 14.18 -13.46
C PHE A 55 -14.17 13.07 -13.99
N ARG A 56 -13.68 12.37 -15.02
CA ARG A 56 -14.24 11.12 -15.50
C ARG A 56 -13.47 9.96 -14.88
N ILE A 57 -14.10 9.19 -14.00
CA ILE A 57 -13.45 8.03 -13.38
C ILE A 57 -13.51 6.82 -14.32
N VAL A 58 -12.39 6.13 -14.46
CA VAL A 58 -12.26 4.89 -15.26
C VAL A 58 -11.64 3.82 -14.38
N VAL A 59 -12.45 2.90 -13.87
CA VAL A 59 -11.94 1.74 -13.12
C VAL A 59 -11.52 0.66 -14.10
N PHE A 60 -10.27 0.20 -13.98
CA PHE A 60 -9.76 -0.86 -14.86
C PHE A 60 -10.31 -2.20 -14.37
N ASP A 61 -10.78 -3.02 -15.30
CA ASP A 61 -11.30 -4.33 -14.96
C ASP A 61 -10.16 -5.27 -14.51
N GLU A 62 -10.43 -6.11 -13.52
CA GLU A 62 -9.42 -7.00 -12.93
C GLU A 62 -8.96 -8.07 -13.92
N GLN A 63 -9.87 -8.63 -14.73
CA GLN A 63 -9.53 -9.62 -15.75
C GLN A 63 -8.63 -8.98 -16.82
N MET A 64 -8.97 -7.76 -17.27
CA MET A 64 -8.11 -6.99 -18.17
C MET A 64 -6.71 -6.75 -17.60
N ILE A 65 -6.62 -6.34 -16.32
CA ILE A 65 -5.34 -6.12 -15.64
C ILE A 65 -4.48 -7.41 -15.64
N LEU A 66 -5.10 -8.55 -15.37
CA LEU A 66 -4.40 -9.83 -15.25
C LEU A 66 -4.03 -10.43 -16.62
N GLU A 67 -4.97 -10.47 -17.54
CA GLU A 67 -4.92 -11.32 -18.73
C GLU A 67 -4.55 -10.56 -20.00
N GLU A 68 -5.00 -9.31 -20.15
CA GLU A 68 -4.83 -8.59 -21.41
C GLU A 68 -3.48 -7.85 -21.50
N ASP A 69 -3.03 -7.57 -22.73
CA ASP A 69 -1.85 -6.75 -22.97
C ASP A 69 -2.12 -5.28 -22.59
N ILE A 70 -1.10 -4.59 -22.09
CA ILE A 70 -1.22 -3.19 -21.64
C ILE A 70 -1.72 -2.24 -22.76
N THR A 71 -1.58 -2.62 -24.03
CA THR A 71 -2.05 -1.83 -25.16
C THR A 71 -3.57 -1.76 -25.27
N THR A 72 -4.30 -2.70 -24.68
CA THR A 72 -5.78 -2.71 -24.66
C THR A 72 -6.35 -1.89 -23.50
N TRP A 73 -5.52 -1.56 -22.50
CA TRP A 73 -5.98 -0.88 -21.30
C TRP A 73 -6.46 0.56 -21.61
N PRO A 74 -7.43 1.10 -20.85
CA PRO A 74 -7.93 2.44 -21.07
C PRO A 74 -6.83 3.49 -20.98
N ARG A 75 -6.83 4.46 -21.89
CA ARG A 75 -5.96 5.64 -21.80
C ARG A 75 -6.57 6.65 -20.84
N VAL A 76 -5.76 7.14 -19.91
CA VAL A 76 -6.19 8.10 -18.88
C VAL A 76 -5.17 9.21 -18.71
N ASP A 77 -5.62 10.36 -18.22
CA ASP A 77 -4.78 11.52 -17.94
C ASP A 77 -4.03 11.35 -16.61
N CYS A 78 -4.73 10.85 -15.59
CA CYS A 78 -4.20 10.58 -14.26
C CYS A 78 -4.38 9.11 -13.89
N LEU A 79 -3.46 8.54 -13.11
CA LEU A 79 -3.52 7.15 -12.68
C LEU A 79 -3.36 7.02 -11.16
N ILE A 80 -4.38 6.41 -10.52
CA ILE A 80 -4.31 5.84 -9.18
C ILE A 80 -4.03 4.36 -9.34
N CYS A 81 -2.82 3.94 -9.01
CA CYS A 81 -2.41 2.55 -9.10
C CYS A 81 -1.65 2.15 -7.84
N PHE A 82 -2.01 1.01 -7.25
CA PHE A 82 -1.34 0.50 -6.06
C PHE A 82 -1.39 -1.04 -5.99
N TYR A 83 -0.28 -1.61 -5.58
CA TYR A 83 -0.11 -3.04 -5.41
C TYR A 83 -1.00 -3.58 -4.29
N SER A 84 -1.50 -4.80 -4.51
CA SER A 84 -1.92 -5.72 -3.47
C SER A 84 -1.61 -7.14 -3.92
N THR A 85 -1.72 -8.11 -3.03
CA THR A 85 -1.50 -9.53 -3.37
C THR A 85 -2.22 -9.91 -4.67
N GLY A 86 -1.48 -10.50 -5.61
CA GLY A 86 -1.97 -10.89 -6.94
C GLY A 86 -1.89 -9.82 -8.04
N PHE A 87 -1.58 -8.55 -7.70
CA PHE A 87 -1.52 -7.46 -8.68
C PHE A 87 -0.24 -7.51 -9.54
N PRO A 88 -0.33 -7.43 -10.88
CA PRO A 88 0.83 -7.51 -11.76
C PRO A 88 1.54 -6.14 -11.88
N LEU A 89 2.32 -5.78 -10.85
CA LEU A 89 3.00 -4.48 -10.76
C LEU A 89 3.89 -4.19 -11.99
N ASP A 90 4.59 -5.20 -12.51
CA ASP A 90 5.46 -5.04 -13.69
C ASP A 90 4.67 -4.65 -14.95
N LYS A 91 3.46 -5.22 -15.14
CA LYS A 91 2.56 -4.82 -16.24
C LYS A 91 2.11 -3.38 -16.06
N ALA A 92 1.69 -2.99 -14.86
CA ALA A 92 1.27 -1.62 -14.58
C ALA A 92 2.40 -0.60 -14.80
N ILE A 93 3.63 -0.94 -14.43
CA ILE A 93 4.82 -0.13 -14.74
C ILE A 93 5.04 -0.02 -16.25
N GLY A 94 4.86 -1.11 -16.99
CA GLY A 94 4.89 -1.12 -18.46
C GLY A 94 3.86 -0.16 -19.08
N TYR A 95 2.62 -0.20 -18.59
CA TYR A 95 1.56 0.73 -18.97
C TYR A 95 1.98 2.20 -18.72
N VAL A 96 2.49 2.50 -17.53
CA VAL A 96 2.94 3.85 -17.16
C VAL A 96 4.09 4.34 -18.05
N LYS A 97 5.09 3.49 -18.32
CA LYS A 97 6.22 3.83 -19.21
C LYS A 97 5.76 4.14 -20.63
N ARG A 98 4.74 3.42 -21.11
CA ARG A 98 4.20 3.56 -22.47
C ARG A 98 3.29 4.79 -22.63
N PHE A 99 2.37 5.00 -21.69
CA PHE A 99 1.30 6.00 -21.84
C PHE A 99 1.50 7.27 -21.01
N ARG A 100 2.43 7.25 -20.05
CA ARG A 100 2.86 8.40 -19.24
C ARG A 100 1.70 9.20 -18.61
N PRO A 101 0.73 8.57 -17.93
CA PRO A 101 -0.27 9.31 -17.17
C PRO A 101 0.38 10.04 -15.99
N ILE A 102 -0.27 11.07 -15.47
CA ILE A 102 0.10 11.72 -14.22
C ILE A 102 -0.14 10.73 -13.07
N LEU A 103 0.91 10.37 -12.35
CA LEU A 103 0.83 9.39 -11.27
C LEU A 103 0.48 10.07 -9.95
N LEU A 104 -0.51 9.51 -9.25
CA LEU A 104 -0.79 9.90 -7.85
C LEU A 104 0.11 9.13 -6.87
N ASN A 105 0.48 7.90 -7.21
CA ASN A 105 1.46 7.10 -6.48
C ASN A 105 2.52 6.62 -7.46
N ASP A 106 3.80 6.72 -7.09
CA ASP A 106 4.89 6.14 -7.89
C ASP A 106 4.83 4.61 -7.81
N LEU A 107 4.82 3.92 -8.94
CA LEU A 107 4.71 2.46 -9.01
C LEU A 107 6.04 1.76 -8.74
N GLU A 108 7.18 2.34 -9.10
CA GLU A 108 8.50 1.73 -8.84
C GLU A 108 8.84 1.81 -7.35
N GLN A 109 8.46 2.90 -6.67
CA GLN A 109 8.58 3.03 -5.22
C GLN A 109 7.74 1.97 -4.46
N GLN A 110 6.71 1.40 -5.08
CA GLN A 110 5.95 0.32 -4.47
C GLN A 110 6.74 -0.99 -4.34
N ARG A 111 7.88 -1.14 -5.03
CA ARG A 111 8.79 -2.27 -4.77
C ARG A 111 9.52 -2.10 -3.43
N ILE A 112 9.89 -0.87 -3.10
CA ILE A 112 10.63 -0.56 -1.87
C ILE A 112 9.75 -0.86 -0.66
N ILE A 113 8.49 -0.44 -0.67
CA ILE A 113 7.57 -0.62 0.48
C ILE A 113 7.28 -2.10 0.80
N ARG A 114 7.57 -3.02 -0.14
CA ARG A 114 7.40 -4.46 0.03
C ARG A 114 8.59 -5.17 0.67
N ASP A 115 9.73 -4.49 0.76
CA ASP A 115 10.93 -5.00 1.43
C ASP A 115 11.21 -4.15 2.66
N ARG A 116 10.97 -4.70 3.86
CA ARG A 116 11.16 -3.96 5.12
C ARG A 116 12.60 -3.45 5.27
N VAL A 117 13.59 -4.16 4.75
CA VAL A 117 15.00 -3.71 4.82
C VAL A 117 15.19 -2.47 3.97
N LEU A 118 14.59 -2.42 2.78
CA LEU A 118 14.63 -1.23 1.93
C LEU A 118 13.85 -0.06 2.53
N VAL A 119 12.70 -0.32 3.16
CA VAL A 119 11.95 0.70 3.90
C VAL A 119 12.81 1.32 5.00
N TYR A 120 13.43 0.52 5.86
CA TYR A 120 14.25 1.06 6.96
C TYR A 120 15.46 1.83 6.44
N LYS A 121 16.09 1.38 5.34
CA LYS A 121 17.15 2.15 4.66
C LYS A 121 16.65 3.52 4.18
N GLN A 122 15.43 3.62 3.65
CA GLN A 122 14.85 4.90 3.26
C GLN A 122 14.59 5.79 4.48
N LEU A 123 14.00 5.25 5.55
CA LEU A 123 13.76 5.99 6.79
C LEU A 123 15.08 6.58 7.33
N GLN A 124 16.13 5.75 7.42
CA GLN A 124 17.45 6.16 7.89
C GLN A 124 18.06 7.24 6.98
N ARG A 125 18.00 7.06 5.65
CA ARG A 125 18.50 8.03 4.66
C ARG A 125 17.83 9.40 4.80
N HIS A 126 16.56 9.41 5.18
CA HIS A 126 15.78 10.64 5.36
C HIS A 126 15.77 11.15 6.82
N GLY A 127 16.54 10.53 7.72
CA GLY A 127 16.61 10.96 9.13
C GLY A 127 15.30 10.78 9.90
N ILE A 128 14.42 9.88 9.44
CA ILE A 128 13.16 9.59 10.12
C ILE A 128 13.46 8.65 11.30
N PRO A 129 13.09 9.01 12.54
CA PRO A 129 13.28 8.15 13.70
C PRO A 129 12.60 6.79 13.51
N HIS A 130 13.32 5.72 13.82
CA HIS A 130 12.82 4.35 13.83
C HIS A 130 13.51 3.57 14.96
N PRO A 131 12.93 2.45 15.43
CA PRO A 131 13.58 1.61 16.44
C PRO A 131 15.00 1.18 16.00
N PRO A 132 15.96 1.09 16.92
CA PRO A 132 17.23 0.40 16.65
C PRO A 132 16.96 -1.03 16.18
N TYR A 133 17.69 -1.45 15.14
CA TYR A 133 17.46 -2.74 14.51
C TYR A 133 18.74 -3.37 13.96
N VAL A 134 18.68 -4.69 13.76
CA VAL A 134 19.66 -5.49 13.00
C VAL A 134 18.94 -6.31 11.94
N VAL A 135 19.62 -6.57 10.82
CA VAL A 135 19.11 -7.45 9.75
C VAL A 135 19.98 -8.70 9.75
N VAL A 136 19.36 -9.85 9.98
CA VAL A 136 20.04 -11.13 10.00
C VAL A 136 19.59 -11.92 8.78
N ASP A 137 20.55 -12.30 7.96
CA ASP A 137 20.37 -13.21 6.84
C ASP A 137 20.98 -14.55 7.23
N TYR A 138 20.13 -15.53 7.58
CA TYR A 138 20.60 -16.81 8.08
C TYR A 138 21.29 -17.67 7.03
N GLU A 139 21.09 -17.41 5.73
CA GLU A 139 21.88 -18.03 4.65
C GLU A 139 23.32 -17.52 4.62
N ARG A 140 23.57 -16.29 5.10
CA ARG A 140 24.94 -15.77 5.27
C ARG A 140 25.58 -16.33 6.53
N VAL A 141 24.80 -16.47 7.61
CA VAL A 141 25.26 -17.10 8.85
C VAL A 141 25.65 -18.56 8.60
N SER A 142 24.82 -19.34 7.90
CA SER A 142 25.09 -20.75 7.59
C SER A 142 26.35 -20.94 6.75
N ARG A 143 26.66 -19.99 5.86
CA ARG A 143 27.88 -19.96 5.05
C ARG A 143 29.11 -19.41 5.80
N GLY A 144 28.96 -19.01 7.07
CA GLY A 144 30.06 -18.45 7.88
C GLY A 144 30.46 -17.01 7.50
N GLU A 145 29.63 -16.31 6.71
CA GLU A 145 29.88 -14.93 6.25
C GLU A 145 29.42 -13.88 7.28
N ALA A 146 28.74 -14.30 8.34
CA ALA A 146 28.27 -13.45 9.43
C ALA A 146 28.21 -14.24 10.74
N HIS A 147 28.41 -13.55 11.87
CA HIS A 147 28.34 -14.15 13.19
C HIS A 147 26.98 -13.89 13.83
N PHE A 148 26.32 -14.96 14.28
CA PHE A 148 25.08 -14.90 15.04
C PHE A 148 25.18 -15.76 16.29
N GLU A 149 24.84 -15.17 17.42
CA GLU A 149 24.75 -15.85 18.72
C GLU A 149 23.38 -15.57 19.34
N GLU A 150 22.82 -16.58 20.00
CA GLU A 150 21.54 -16.50 20.68
C GLU A 150 21.67 -17.00 22.11
N GLY A 151 21.36 -16.12 23.06
CA GLY A 151 21.13 -16.47 24.45
C GLY A 151 19.65 -16.51 24.77
N TYR A 152 19.30 -16.88 26.01
CA TYR A 152 17.89 -16.93 26.42
C TYR A 152 17.21 -15.55 26.36
N ASP A 153 17.92 -14.49 26.79
CA ASP A 153 17.39 -13.13 26.91
C ASP A 153 17.94 -12.14 25.87
N TYR A 154 18.70 -12.62 24.87
CA TYR A 154 19.33 -11.74 23.89
C TYR A 154 19.71 -12.47 22.61
N ILE A 155 19.97 -11.69 21.56
CA ILE A 155 20.69 -12.11 20.36
C ILE A 155 21.89 -11.19 20.14
N VAL A 156 22.91 -11.68 19.44
CA VAL A 156 24.05 -10.89 18.97
C VAL A 156 24.25 -11.15 17.48
N PHE A 157 24.33 -10.09 16.69
CA PHE A 157 24.65 -10.17 15.27
C PHE A 157 25.78 -9.20 14.92
N ASN A 158 26.92 -9.72 14.46
CA ASN A 158 28.14 -8.94 14.17
C ASN A 158 28.42 -7.89 15.26
N ASP A 159 28.60 -8.35 16.50
CA ASP A 159 28.88 -7.58 17.71
C ASP A 159 27.76 -6.65 18.21
N LYS A 160 26.62 -6.57 17.50
CA LYS A 160 25.45 -5.83 17.96
C LYS A 160 24.53 -6.74 18.76
N ARG A 161 24.45 -6.49 20.06
CA ARG A 161 23.55 -7.18 20.98
C ARG A 161 22.19 -6.50 21.05
N LEU A 162 21.13 -7.30 20.99
CA LEU A 162 19.75 -6.90 21.23
C LEU A 162 19.16 -7.76 22.35
N ASN A 163 18.69 -7.13 23.42
CA ASN A 163 18.08 -7.84 24.56
C ASN A 163 16.56 -7.95 24.36
N LYS A 164 15.95 -9.01 24.91
CA LYS A 164 14.50 -9.14 24.98
C LYS A 164 13.92 -8.09 25.95
N PRO A 165 12.74 -7.51 25.67
CA PRO A 165 11.90 -7.83 24.53
C PRO A 165 12.37 -7.20 23.21
N PHE A 166 12.27 -7.98 22.13
CA PHE A 166 12.51 -7.51 20.77
C PHE A 166 11.46 -8.08 19.82
N ILE A 167 11.32 -7.44 18.66
CA ILE A 167 10.40 -7.85 17.59
C ILE A 167 11.22 -8.42 16.44
N GLU A 168 10.85 -9.62 15.98
CA GLU A 168 11.32 -10.25 14.77
C GLU A 168 10.29 -10.06 13.65
N LYS A 169 10.70 -9.47 12.54
CA LYS A 169 9.86 -9.20 11.37
C LYS A 169 10.47 -9.87 10.13
N PRO A 170 9.70 -10.64 9.34
CA PRO A 170 10.18 -11.13 8.06
C PRO A 170 10.58 -9.97 7.14
N ARG A 171 11.59 -10.18 6.28
CA ARG A 171 12.00 -9.18 5.28
C ARG A 171 10.85 -8.74 4.38
N ASP A 172 9.99 -9.67 3.96
CA ASP A 172 8.79 -9.38 3.19
C ASP A 172 7.78 -8.58 4.04
N ALA A 173 7.43 -7.38 3.57
CA ALA A 173 6.52 -6.50 4.28
C ALA A 173 5.05 -6.97 4.22
N ASP A 174 4.70 -7.77 3.19
CA ASP A 174 3.40 -8.41 3.05
C ASP A 174 3.25 -9.64 3.95
N ASN A 175 4.36 -10.18 4.46
CA ASN A 175 4.35 -11.18 5.52
C ASN A 175 4.15 -10.49 6.88
N HIS A 176 3.04 -10.85 7.54
CA HIS A 176 2.61 -10.27 8.81
C HIS A 176 2.92 -11.15 10.02
N ASP A 177 3.69 -12.23 9.85
CA ASP A 177 4.09 -13.14 10.92
C ASP A 177 5.23 -12.52 11.76
N ASN A 178 4.95 -11.40 12.39
CA ASN A 178 5.87 -10.69 13.27
C ASN A 178 5.83 -11.32 14.66
N TRP A 179 6.98 -11.63 15.25
CA TRP A 179 7.06 -12.32 16.54
C TRP A 179 7.70 -11.42 17.59
N ILE A 180 7.18 -11.42 18.81
CA ILE A 180 7.71 -10.65 19.94
C ILE A 180 8.23 -11.64 20.96
N TYR A 181 9.51 -11.58 21.28
CA TYR A 181 10.14 -12.46 22.26
C TYR A 181 10.26 -11.77 23.60
N TYR A 182 9.82 -12.41 24.67
CA TYR A 182 9.87 -11.82 26.01
C TYR A 182 11.03 -12.37 26.84
N PRO A 183 11.60 -11.53 27.73
CA PRO A 183 12.67 -11.97 28.62
C PRO A 183 12.14 -12.91 29.71
N LYS A 184 13.04 -13.70 30.30
CA LYS A 184 12.74 -14.66 31.36
C LYS A 184 12.02 -14.04 32.55
N ASN A 185 12.44 -12.84 32.95
CA ASN A 185 11.87 -12.12 34.08
C ASN A 185 10.43 -11.63 33.84
N ALA A 186 9.96 -11.63 32.59
CA ALA A 186 8.58 -11.31 32.21
C ALA A 186 7.74 -12.57 31.90
N GLY A 187 8.24 -13.76 32.25
CA GLY A 187 7.57 -15.05 31.99
C GLY A 187 8.06 -15.76 30.73
N GLY A 188 8.99 -15.17 29.97
CA GLY A 188 9.53 -15.76 28.75
C GLY A 188 8.49 -15.91 27.64
N GLY A 189 8.72 -16.88 26.76
CA GLY A 189 7.83 -17.17 25.64
C GLY A 189 7.88 -16.13 24.51
N CYS A 190 6.93 -16.29 23.59
CA CYS A 190 6.84 -15.50 22.38
C CYS A 190 5.38 -15.17 22.06
N LYS A 191 5.10 -13.95 21.60
CA LYS A 191 3.80 -13.58 21.01
C LYS A 191 3.92 -13.53 19.49
N LYS A 192 3.15 -14.37 18.80
CA LYS A 192 3.08 -14.43 17.34
C LYS A 192 1.95 -13.53 16.86
N LEU A 193 2.28 -12.48 16.13
CA LEU A 193 1.31 -11.62 15.46
C LEU A 193 0.91 -12.26 14.14
N TYR A 194 -0.32 -12.00 13.71
CA TYR A 194 -0.82 -12.41 12.40
C TYR A 194 -1.87 -11.41 11.92
N ARG A 195 -2.15 -11.46 10.61
CA ARG A 195 -3.23 -10.66 10.02
C ARG A 195 -4.53 -10.95 10.76
N LYS A 196 -5.20 -9.91 11.26
CA LYS A 196 -6.39 -10.01 12.11
C LYS A 196 -7.43 -10.98 11.54
N GLN A 197 -7.78 -11.99 12.33
CA GLN A 197 -8.85 -12.95 12.07
C GLN A 197 -9.91 -12.73 13.14
N GLN A 198 -11.07 -12.22 12.73
CA GLN A 198 -12.16 -11.82 13.64
C GLN A 198 -11.69 -10.86 14.73
N ASN A 199 -11.66 -11.29 16.00
CA ASN A 199 -11.27 -10.48 17.14
C ASN A 199 -9.83 -10.73 17.62
N SER A 200 -9.07 -11.59 16.92
CA SER A 200 -7.68 -11.90 17.28
C SER A 200 -6.69 -11.43 16.22
N SER A 201 -5.54 -10.97 16.68
CA SER A 201 -4.39 -10.59 15.84
C SER A 201 -3.06 -11.13 16.39
N SER A 202 -3.12 -11.98 17.43
CA SER A 202 -1.94 -12.57 18.03
C SER A 202 -2.25 -13.82 18.84
N SER A 203 -1.26 -14.69 19.04
CA SER A 203 -1.30 -15.78 20.02
C SER A 203 -0.03 -15.77 20.87
N TYR A 204 -0.16 -16.09 22.15
CA TYR A 204 0.98 -16.27 23.04
C TYR A 204 1.41 -17.74 23.07
N CYS A 205 2.71 -17.98 22.96
CA CYS A 205 3.34 -19.29 22.94
C CYS A 205 4.39 -19.34 24.07
N PRO A 206 4.08 -19.94 25.23
CA PRO A 206 4.99 -19.95 26.37
C PRO A 206 6.27 -20.76 26.09
N ASP A 207 6.19 -21.82 25.29
CA ASP A 207 7.32 -22.75 25.05
C ASP A 207 8.26 -22.30 23.92
N VAL A 208 7.95 -21.16 23.27
CA VAL A 208 8.76 -20.65 22.14
C VAL A 208 9.68 -19.56 22.67
N HIS A 209 10.98 -19.88 22.73
CA HIS A 209 12.00 -18.97 23.22
C HIS A 209 13.04 -18.60 22.17
N SER A 210 13.17 -19.40 21.12
CA SER A 210 14.19 -19.22 20.10
C SER A 210 13.67 -18.53 18.83
N VAL A 211 14.56 -17.77 18.20
CA VAL A 211 14.28 -17.05 16.97
C VAL A 211 14.16 -17.97 15.76
N ARG A 212 13.46 -17.52 14.71
CA ARG A 212 13.43 -18.23 13.43
C ARG A 212 14.77 -18.09 12.73
N LYS A 213 15.20 -19.13 12.00
CA LYS A 213 16.52 -19.20 11.32
C LYS A 213 16.44 -19.63 9.86
N ASP A 214 15.25 -19.57 9.28
CA ASP A 214 14.88 -20.10 7.95
C ASP A 214 14.73 -19.00 6.88
N GLY A 215 15.32 -17.83 7.09
CA GLY A 215 15.21 -16.73 6.14
C GLY A 215 15.96 -15.47 6.54
N THR A 216 15.49 -14.32 6.04
CA THR A 216 16.01 -13.01 6.43
C THR A 216 15.01 -12.30 7.32
N TYR A 217 15.46 -11.88 8.50
CA TYR A 217 14.64 -11.23 9.50
C TYR A 217 15.25 -9.90 9.93
N ILE A 218 14.37 -8.96 10.26
CA ILE A 218 14.71 -7.75 10.98
C ILE A 218 14.40 -7.98 12.44
N TYR A 219 15.39 -7.80 13.31
CA TYR A 219 15.19 -7.75 14.75
C TYR A 219 15.30 -6.30 15.21
N GLU A 220 14.28 -5.81 15.89
CA GLU A 220 14.25 -4.44 16.41
C GLU A 220 13.89 -4.39 17.89
N GLU A 221 14.33 -3.32 18.54
CA GLU A 221 13.98 -3.04 19.92
C GLU A 221 12.46 -2.88 20.08
N PHE A 222 11.91 -3.51 21.12
CA PHE A 222 10.50 -3.33 21.46
C PHE A 222 10.30 -1.99 22.18
N LEU A 223 9.62 -1.06 21.54
CA LEU A 223 9.29 0.24 22.14
C LEU A 223 8.04 0.13 23.03
N SER A 224 8.12 0.65 24.25
CA SER A 224 6.95 0.75 25.14
C SER A 224 6.04 1.90 24.72
N THR A 225 4.82 1.58 24.25
CA THR A 225 3.86 2.57 23.72
C THR A 225 2.61 2.76 24.60
N PHE A 226 2.65 2.32 25.86
CA PHE A 226 1.47 2.25 26.74
C PHE A 226 0.27 1.47 26.15
N GLY A 227 0.54 0.60 25.17
CA GLY A 227 -0.46 -0.32 24.61
C GLY A 227 -1.28 0.22 23.44
N THR A 228 -0.90 1.36 22.85
CA THR A 228 -1.58 1.91 21.67
C THR A 228 -0.61 2.14 20.51
N ASP A 229 -1.12 1.93 19.30
CA ASP A 229 -0.47 2.32 18.05
C ASP A 229 -1.23 3.52 17.47
N VAL A 230 -0.52 4.54 17.00
CA VAL A 230 -1.13 5.61 16.20
C VAL A 230 -1.40 5.03 14.80
N LYS A 231 -2.67 5.07 14.38
CA LYS A 231 -3.14 4.57 13.09
C LYS A 231 -3.65 5.69 12.20
#